data_AF-A0A7J7DWQ6-F1
#
_entry.id   AF-A0A7J7DWQ6-F1
#
_cell.length_a   1.000
_cell.length_b   1.000
_cell.length_c   1.000
_cell.angle_alpha   90.00
_cell.angle_beta   90.00
_cell.angle_gamma   90.00
#
_symmetry.space_group_name_H-M   'P 1'
#
loop_
_entity.id
_entity.type
_entity.pdbx_description
1 polymer ?
#
loop_
_entity_poly.entity_id
_entity_poly.type
_entity_poly.pdbx_seq_one_letter_code
_entity_poly.pdbx_strand_id
1 'polypeptide(L)'
;MITEMVQRLREMLLFFLLAVFSKATGAKPFWRYSVPPGGAQDNASYCLSWRLAVEANNMRPWRTVPRQCLHHLETYMICGQYARDVDLIVEQILTYINELVLTGDGKDAWILDVDDTCISNVFYYRGKRFGCDPYDPAGFKAWALRGDCPAIPAILVLFNKLVEDGFKVFLLTGRDEETLGQATFDNLHTQGFIGYERLIMR
;
A
#
# COMPACT_ATOMS: atom_id res chain seq x y z
N MET A 1 58.09 3.07 37.94
CA MET A 1 58.75 3.62 36.73
C MET A 1 58.49 2.79 35.47
N ILE A 2 58.83 1.48 35.40
CA ILE A 2 58.58 0.65 34.21
C ILE A 2 57.07 0.43 33.96
N THR A 3 56.29 0.18 35.01
CA THR A 3 54.85 -0.08 34.91
C THR A 3 54.04 1.13 34.41
N GLU A 4 54.39 2.34 34.85
CA GLU A 4 53.77 3.59 34.36
C GLU A 4 54.12 3.87 32.89
N MET A 5 55.33 3.52 32.46
CA MET A 5 55.77 3.69 31.08
C MET A 5 55.00 2.75 30.13
N VAL A 6 54.75 1.50 30.56
CA VAL A 6 53.95 0.53 29.80
C VAL A 6 52.49 0.97 29.71
N GLN A 7 51.94 1.56 30.78
CA GLN A 7 50.57 2.08 30.77
C GLN A 7 50.40 3.27 29.83
N ARG A 8 51.34 4.23 29.82
CA ARG A 8 51.34 5.34 28.86
C ARG A 8 51.49 4.88 27.41
N LEU A 9 52.33 3.87 27.16
CA LEU A 9 52.46 3.27 25.84
C LEU A 9 51.16 2.62 25.37
N ARG A 10 50.45 1.92 26.26
CA ARG A 10 49.14 1.31 25.95
C ARG A 10 48.08 2.36 25.65
N GLU A 11 48.03 3.44 26.42
CA GLU A 11 47.11 4.55 26.19
C GLU A 11 47.41 5.28 24.87
N MET A 12 48.68 5.55 24.57
CA MET A 12 49.06 6.12 23.27
C MET A 12 48.69 5.20 22.10
N LEU A 13 48.90 3.89 22.25
CA LEU A 13 48.54 2.92 21.21
C LEU A 13 47.02 2.89 20.97
N LEU A 14 46.23 2.98 22.04
CA LEU A 14 44.75 3.08 21.97
C LEU A 14 44.30 4.38 21.31
N PHE A 15 44.93 5.52 21.63
CA PHE A 15 44.64 6.79 20.95
C PHE A 15 45.03 6.76 19.47
N PHE A 16 46.15 6.11 19.13
CA PHE A 16 46.56 5.93 17.73
C PHE A 16 45.60 5.03 16.96
N LEU A 17 45.15 3.91 17.56
CA LEU A 17 44.14 3.03 16.98
C LEU A 17 42.82 3.78 16.74
N LEU A 18 42.32 4.53 17.73
CA LEU A 18 41.10 5.35 17.60
C LEU A 18 41.22 6.43 16.50
N ALA A 19 42.39 7.05 16.34
CA ALA A 19 42.63 8.04 15.29
C ALA A 19 42.69 7.42 13.89
N VAL A 20 43.22 6.20 13.75
CA VAL A 20 43.23 5.46 12.47
C VAL A 20 41.82 5.00 12.07
N PHE A 21 40.98 4.58 13.03
CA PHE A 21 39.58 4.22 12.75
C PHE A 21 38.65 5.44 12.51
N SER A 22 39.07 6.65 12.89
CA SER A 22 38.28 7.87 12.69
C SER A 22 38.40 8.48 11.28
N LYS A 23 39.16 7.86 10.38
CA LYS A 23 39.32 8.33 8.98
C LYS A 23 38.81 7.31 7.96
N ALA A 24 37.53 6.97 8.04
CA ALA A 24 36.85 6.25 6.95
C ALA A 24 35.34 6.55 6.90
N THR A 25 34.96 7.78 6.54
CA THR A 25 33.86 8.07 5.61
C THR A 25 34.00 9.50 5.12
N GLY A 26 34.99 9.74 4.26
CA GLY A 26 34.82 10.81 3.28
C GLY A 26 33.66 10.38 2.39
N ALA A 27 32.45 10.85 2.69
CA ALA A 27 31.33 10.72 1.78
C ALA A 27 31.73 11.41 0.47
N LYS A 28 32.12 10.61 -0.52
CA LYS A 28 32.27 11.10 -1.88
C LYS A 28 30.96 11.79 -2.26
N PRO A 29 31.00 12.98 -2.89
CA PRO A 29 29.79 13.58 -3.41
C PRO A 29 29.11 12.53 -4.28
N PHE A 30 27.84 12.27 -3.98
CA PHE A 30 26.99 11.39 -4.75
C PHE A 30 27.12 11.81 -6.22
N TRP A 31 27.78 10.98 -7.03
CA TRP A 31 27.83 11.19 -8.46
C TRP A 31 26.40 11.06 -8.95
N ARG A 32 25.72 12.21 -9.13
CA ARG A 32 24.55 12.29 -9.99
C ARG A 32 25.05 11.83 -11.35
N TYR A 33 24.73 10.60 -11.72
CA TYR A 33 24.68 10.26 -13.13
C TYR A 33 23.68 11.26 -13.72
N SER A 34 24.20 12.19 -14.50
CA SER A 34 23.41 13.15 -15.27
C SER A 34 22.66 12.35 -16.33
N VAL A 35 21.58 11.68 -15.94
CA VAL A 35 20.56 11.25 -16.89
C VAL A 35 19.96 12.55 -17.43
N PRO A 36 19.92 12.74 -18.76
CA PRO A 36 19.28 13.90 -19.33
C PRO A 36 17.84 13.99 -18.81
N PRO A 37 17.40 15.14 -18.27
CA PRO A 37 16.03 15.28 -17.80
C PRO A 37 15.06 14.96 -18.95
N GLY A 38 14.16 14.01 -18.71
CA GLY A 38 13.16 13.57 -19.70
C GLY A 38 13.50 12.32 -20.52
N GLY A 39 14.57 11.60 -20.20
CA GLY A 39 14.78 10.24 -20.73
C GLY A 39 13.80 9.21 -20.15
N ALA A 40 13.54 8.10 -20.85
CA ALA A 40 12.63 7.04 -20.38
C ALA A 40 12.99 6.49 -18.99
N GLN A 41 14.29 6.46 -18.65
CA GLN A 41 14.80 6.04 -17.36
C GLN A 41 14.58 7.06 -16.24
N ASP A 42 14.65 8.36 -16.55
CA ASP A 42 14.37 9.47 -15.62
C ASP A 42 12.87 9.55 -15.30
N ASN A 43 12.02 9.31 -16.30
CA ASN A 43 10.58 9.20 -16.08
C ASN A 43 10.23 7.98 -15.21
N ALA A 44 10.88 6.83 -15.41
CA ALA A 44 10.64 5.63 -14.60
C ALA A 44 11.06 5.83 -13.13
N SER A 45 12.20 6.48 -12.86
CA SER A 45 12.67 6.75 -11.49
C SER A 45 11.79 7.79 -10.77
N TYR A 46 11.33 8.82 -11.49
CA TYR A 46 10.35 9.76 -10.97
C TYR A 46 9.05 9.07 -10.57
N CYS A 47 8.50 8.20 -11.42
CA CYS A 47 7.18 7.60 -11.17
C CYS A 47 7.17 6.60 -10.01
N LEU A 48 8.29 5.89 -9.81
CA LEU A 48 8.50 5.10 -8.60
C LEU A 48 8.48 5.98 -7.34
N SER A 49 9.21 7.10 -7.38
CA SER A 49 9.29 8.05 -6.26
C SER A 49 7.95 8.72 -5.99
N TRP A 50 7.21 9.06 -7.05
CA TRP A 50 5.88 9.63 -7.00
C TRP A 50 4.89 8.66 -6.35
N ARG A 51 4.83 7.39 -6.79
CA ARG A 51 3.97 6.37 -6.18
C ARG A 51 4.28 6.23 -4.68
N LEU A 52 5.55 6.03 -4.33
CA LEU A 52 5.95 5.92 -2.93
C LEU A 52 5.54 7.15 -2.10
N ALA A 53 5.71 8.37 -2.64
CA ALA A 53 5.29 9.59 -1.97
C ALA A 53 3.77 9.68 -1.80
N VAL A 54 2.97 9.16 -2.74
CA VAL A 54 1.51 9.08 -2.63
C VAL A 54 1.10 8.09 -1.55
N GLU A 55 1.62 6.85 -1.59
CA GLU A 55 1.32 5.80 -0.61
C GLU A 55 1.71 6.23 0.82
N ALA A 56 2.86 6.90 0.96
CA ALA A 56 3.34 7.41 2.24
C ALA A 56 2.69 8.76 2.66
N ASN A 57 1.67 9.23 1.94
CA ASN A 57 0.98 10.50 2.25
C ASN A 57 1.90 11.76 2.23
N ASN A 58 3.01 11.71 1.50
CA ASN A 58 3.93 12.83 1.33
C ASN A 58 3.57 13.76 0.16
N MET A 59 2.62 13.36 -0.70
CA MET A 59 2.16 14.15 -1.83
C MET A 59 0.63 14.26 -1.85
N ARG A 60 0.10 15.41 -1.41
CA ARG A 60 -1.33 15.74 -1.45
C ARG A 60 -1.56 17.26 -1.64
N PRO A 61 -2.66 17.70 -2.28
CA PRO A 61 -3.61 16.90 -3.06
C PRO A 61 -3.13 16.68 -4.51
N TRP A 62 -3.51 15.57 -5.11
CA TRP A 62 -3.37 15.32 -6.55
C TRP A 62 -4.73 14.92 -7.12
N ARG A 63 -5.05 15.39 -8.33
CA ARG A 63 -6.36 15.13 -8.97
C ARG A 63 -6.32 14.01 -10.00
N THR A 64 -5.16 13.81 -10.60
CA THR A 64 -4.90 12.80 -11.63
C THR A 64 -3.46 12.34 -11.48
N VAL A 65 -3.18 11.12 -11.92
CA VAL A 65 -1.83 10.61 -12.06
C VAL A 65 -1.06 11.46 -13.09
N PRO A 66 0.21 11.84 -12.85
CA PRO A 66 1.05 12.47 -13.85
C PRO A 66 1.10 11.65 -15.13
N ARG A 67 0.83 12.27 -16.29
CA ARG A 67 0.76 11.55 -17.57
C ARG A 67 2.04 10.77 -17.92
N GLN A 68 3.20 11.27 -17.49
CA GLN A 68 4.49 10.58 -17.65
C GLN A 68 4.58 9.24 -16.88
N CYS A 69 3.68 9.00 -15.92
CA CYS A 69 3.63 7.80 -15.09
C CYS A 69 2.61 6.76 -15.53
N LEU A 70 1.92 6.96 -16.65
CA LEU A 70 0.94 6.01 -17.17
C LEU A 70 1.52 4.59 -17.30
N HIS A 71 2.64 4.44 -18.01
CA HIS A 71 3.25 3.14 -18.24
C HIS A 71 3.76 2.48 -16.95
N HIS A 72 4.26 3.29 -16.01
CA HIS A 72 4.67 2.82 -14.69
C HIS A 72 3.47 2.26 -13.91
N LEU A 73 2.36 2.99 -13.85
CA LEU A 73 1.17 2.54 -13.13
C LEU A 73 0.48 1.35 -13.78
N GLU A 74 0.39 1.31 -15.11
CA GLU A 74 -0.10 0.13 -15.81
C GLU A 74 0.72 -1.09 -15.41
N THR A 75 2.05 -1.02 -15.54
CA THR A 75 2.94 -2.13 -15.16
C THR A 75 2.77 -2.51 -13.68
N TYR A 76 2.67 -1.53 -12.79
CA TYR A 76 2.47 -1.77 -11.37
C TYR A 76 1.16 -2.51 -11.08
N MET A 77 0.05 -2.03 -11.63
CA MET A 77 -1.30 -2.55 -11.36
C MET A 77 -1.56 -3.91 -11.99
N ILE A 78 -1.06 -4.17 -13.21
CA ILE A 78 -1.44 -5.37 -13.97
C ILE A 78 -0.30 -6.38 -14.19
N CYS A 79 0.96 -6.05 -13.89
CA CYS A 79 2.10 -6.98 -14.01
C CYS A 79 2.56 -7.56 -12.65
N GLY A 80 1.69 -7.53 -11.64
CA GLY A 80 1.83 -8.32 -10.42
C GLY A 80 2.57 -7.66 -9.26
N GLN A 81 3.17 -6.47 -9.42
CA GLN A 81 3.79 -5.80 -8.28
C GLN A 81 2.74 -5.33 -7.26
N TYR A 82 1.60 -4.78 -7.73
CA TYR A 82 0.47 -4.46 -6.86
C TYR A 82 -0.01 -5.67 -6.05
N ALA A 83 -0.17 -6.83 -6.70
CA ALA A 83 -0.59 -8.05 -6.01
C ALA A 83 0.41 -8.46 -4.92
N ARG A 84 1.72 -8.45 -5.22
CA ARG A 84 2.76 -8.73 -4.22
C ARG A 84 2.75 -7.75 -3.04
N ASP A 85 2.55 -6.46 -3.31
CA ASP A 85 2.48 -5.44 -2.27
C ASP A 85 1.26 -5.68 -1.35
N VAL A 86 0.10 -6.04 -1.92
CA VAL A 86 -1.12 -6.38 -1.15
C VAL A 86 -0.95 -7.69 -0.37
N ASP A 87 -0.42 -8.75 -1.00
CA ASP A 87 -0.18 -10.05 -0.36
C ASP A 87 0.70 -9.88 0.88
N LEU A 88 1.80 -9.13 0.76
CA LEU A 88 2.71 -8.85 1.87
C LEU A 88 1.99 -8.19 3.05
N ILE A 89 1.15 -7.18 2.80
CA ILE A 89 0.43 -6.49 3.87
C ILE A 89 -0.63 -7.40 4.51
N VAL A 90 -1.33 -8.21 3.71
CA VAL A 90 -2.28 -9.20 4.24
C VAL A 90 -1.57 -10.24 5.11
N GLU A 91 -0.40 -10.72 4.73
CA GLU A 91 0.40 -11.63 5.56
C GLU A 91 0.77 -11.01 6.91
N GLN A 92 1.14 -9.72 6.94
CA GLN A 92 1.39 -9.01 8.20
C GLN A 92 0.14 -8.90 9.06
N ILE A 93 -1.01 -8.59 8.44
CA ILE A 93 -2.30 -8.50 9.16
C ILE A 93 -2.70 -9.86 9.74
N LEU A 94 -2.56 -10.94 8.97
CA LEU A 94 -2.87 -12.30 9.43
C LEU A 94 -1.96 -12.71 10.61
N THR A 95 -0.69 -12.34 10.55
CA THR A 95 0.26 -12.58 11.66
C THR A 95 -0.21 -11.86 12.93
N TYR A 96 -0.59 -10.58 12.81
CA TYR A 96 -1.13 -9.80 13.91
C TYR A 96 -2.42 -10.41 14.49
N ILE A 97 -3.37 -10.80 13.63
CA ILE A 97 -4.65 -11.39 14.08
C ILE A 97 -4.42 -12.69 14.87
N ASN A 98 -3.47 -13.52 14.45
CA ASN A 98 -3.17 -14.79 15.14
C ASN A 98 -2.58 -14.60 16.54
N GLU A 99 -2.09 -13.40 16.88
CA GLU A 99 -1.59 -13.06 18.22
C GLU A 99 -2.70 -12.52 19.14
N LEU A 100 -3.89 -12.21 18.60
CA LEU A 100 -4.99 -11.65 19.36
C LEU A 100 -5.75 -12.75 20.12
N VAL A 101 -6.10 -12.46 21.36
CA VAL A 101 -7.03 -13.26 22.17
C VAL A 101 -8.33 -12.50 22.27
N LEU A 102 -9.36 -12.95 21.53
CA LEU A 102 -10.68 -12.35 21.58
C LEU A 102 -11.33 -12.62 22.94
N THR A 103 -12.05 -11.63 23.45
CA THR A 103 -12.69 -11.74 24.77
C THR A 103 -13.96 -12.59 24.74
N GLY A 104 -14.50 -12.85 23.55
CA GLY A 104 -15.73 -13.61 23.34
C GLY A 104 -17.01 -12.83 23.66
N ASP A 105 -16.93 -11.52 23.93
CA ASP A 105 -18.09 -10.68 24.24
C ASP A 105 -18.85 -10.20 22.98
N GLY A 106 -18.35 -10.55 21.80
CA GLY A 106 -18.94 -10.23 20.50
C GLY A 106 -18.71 -8.79 20.03
N LYS A 107 -17.76 -8.06 20.63
CA LYS A 107 -17.50 -6.64 20.30
C LYS A 107 -16.19 -6.39 19.54
N ASP A 108 -15.41 -7.43 19.29
CA ASP A 108 -14.18 -7.34 18.51
C ASP A 108 -14.53 -7.11 17.03
N ALA A 109 -14.38 -5.87 16.56
CA ALA A 109 -14.80 -5.44 15.24
C ALA A 109 -13.63 -5.18 14.29
N TRP A 110 -13.82 -5.48 13.02
CA TRP A 110 -12.90 -5.13 11.94
C TRP A 110 -13.64 -4.33 10.87
N ILE A 111 -13.06 -3.24 10.38
CA ILE A 111 -13.68 -2.39 9.36
C ILE A 111 -12.87 -2.51 8.08
N LEU A 112 -13.55 -2.82 6.96
CA LEU A 112 -12.96 -2.81 5.62
C LEU A 112 -13.67 -1.76 4.77
N ASP A 113 -12.89 -1.01 4.01
CA ASP A 113 -13.42 -0.26 2.87
C ASP A 113 -13.82 -1.24 1.75
N VAL A 114 -14.64 -0.79 0.79
CA VAL A 114 -15.13 -1.61 -0.31
C VAL A 114 -14.34 -1.38 -1.59
N ASP A 115 -14.31 -0.15 -2.11
CA ASP A 115 -13.74 0.17 -3.42
C ASP A 115 -12.20 0.18 -3.37
N ASP A 116 -11.56 -0.61 -4.25
CA ASP A 116 -10.11 -0.85 -4.28
C ASP A 116 -9.52 -1.35 -2.94
N THR A 117 -10.38 -1.89 -2.07
CA THR A 117 -10.02 -2.64 -0.86
C THR A 117 -10.60 -4.05 -0.91
N CYS A 118 -11.93 -4.22 -0.89
CA CYS A 118 -12.56 -5.54 -1.06
C CYS A 118 -12.69 -5.92 -2.54
N ILE A 119 -13.19 -5.00 -3.37
CA ILE A 119 -13.42 -5.20 -4.80
C ILE A 119 -12.64 -4.18 -5.62
N SER A 120 -12.06 -4.61 -6.75
CA SER A 120 -11.18 -3.77 -7.55
C SER A 120 -11.93 -3.02 -8.64
N ASN A 121 -11.59 -1.74 -8.80
CA ASN A 121 -12.04 -0.88 -9.89
C ASN A 121 -11.01 -0.79 -11.03
N VAL A 122 -9.97 -1.63 -11.04
CA VAL A 122 -8.88 -1.57 -12.02
C VAL A 122 -9.37 -1.62 -13.48
N PHE A 123 -10.46 -2.36 -13.76
CA PHE A 123 -11.03 -2.42 -15.10
C PHE A 123 -11.69 -1.12 -15.55
N TYR A 124 -12.34 -0.40 -14.63
CA TYR A 124 -12.81 0.96 -14.89
C TYR A 124 -11.63 1.88 -15.19
N TYR A 125 -10.62 1.85 -14.32
CA TYR A 125 -9.46 2.73 -14.45
C TYR A 125 -8.56 2.42 -15.64
N ARG A 126 -8.56 1.19 -16.18
CA ARG A 126 -7.92 0.88 -17.46
C ARG A 126 -8.48 1.76 -18.60
N GLY A 127 -9.81 1.98 -18.62
CA GLY A 127 -10.47 2.89 -19.55
C GLY A 127 -10.24 4.37 -19.27
N LYS A 128 -9.66 4.71 -18.11
CA LYS A 128 -9.31 6.07 -17.66
C LYS A 128 -7.80 6.26 -17.54
N ARG A 129 -7.03 5.48 -18.32
CA ARG A 129 -5.55 5.51 -18.35
C ARG A 129 -4.96 5.44 -16.94
N PHE A 130 -5.44 4.49 -16.14
CA PHE A 130 -5.03 4.24 -14.76
C PHE A 130 -5.04 5.50 -13.87
N GLY A 131 -6.00 6.41 -14.10
CA GLY A 131 -6.15 7.65 -13.32
C GLY A 131 -5.43 8.87 -13.91
N CYS A 132 -4.83 8.76 -15.10
CA CYS A 132 -4.34 9.93 -15.85
C CYS A 132 -5.47 10.76 -16.49
N ASP A 133 -6.67 10.19 -16.62
CA ASP A 133 -7.89 10.94 -16.94
C ASP A 133 -8.55 11.50 -15.67
N PRO A 134 -9.20 12.68 -15.75
CA PRO A 134 -10.02 13.19 -14.66
C PRO A 134 -11.11 12.19 -14.25
N TYR A 135 -11.41 12.16 -12.95
CA TYR A 135 -12.52 11.37 -12.43
C TYR A 135 -13.84 11.80 -13.08
N ASP A 136 -14.62 10.81 -13.49
CA ASP A 136 -15.91 10.94 -14.16
C ASP A 136 -16.97 10.28 -13.27
N PRO A 137 -17.67 11.05 -12.42
CA PRO A 137 -18.61 10.49 -11.45
C PRO A 137 -19.77 9.75 -12.11
N ALA A 138 -20.29 10.27 -13.23
CA ALA A 138 -21.40 9.64 -13.95
C ALA A 138 -20.96 8.33 -14.61
N GLY A 139 -19.76 8.33 -15.23
CA GLY A 139 -19.17 7.13 -15.79
C GLY A 139 -18.85 6.06 -14.75
N PHE A 140 -18.32 6.47 -13.59
CA PHE A 140 -18.06 5.53 -12.48
C PHE A 140 -19.36 4.94 -11.93
N LYS A 141 -20.38 5.76 -11.71
CA LYS A 141 -21.70 5.29 -11.27
C LYS A 141 -22.30 4.28 -12.24
N ALA A 142 -22.26 4.56 -13.55
CA ALA A 142 -22.71 3.62 -14.58
C ALA A 142 -21.85 2.34 -14.61
N TRP A 143 -20.56 2.43 -14.29
CA TRP A 143 -19.71 1.24 -14.11
C TRP A 143 -20.12 0.42 -12.89
N ALA A 144 -20.20 1.04 -11.71
CA ALA A 144 -20.52 0.39 -10.45
C ALA A 144 -21.90 -0.29 -10.45
N LEU A 145 -22.89 0.29 -11.15
CA LEU A 145 -24.23 -0.29 -11.33
C LEU A 145 -24.24 -1.66 -12.00
N ARG A 146 -23.17 -2.04 -12.73
CA ARG A 146 -23.08 -3.37 -13.33
C ARG A 146 -22.83 -4.47 -12.31
N GLY A 147 -22.23 -4.15 -11.15
CA GLY A 147 -21.95 -5.14 -10.11
C GLY A 147 -20.87 -6.17 -10.49
N ASP A 148 -19.95 -5.80 -11.40
CA ASP A 148 -18.93 -6.72 -11.96
C ASP A 148 -17.50 -6.45 -11.43
N CYS A 149 -17.33 -5.71 -10.33
CA CYS A 149 -15.99 -5.46 -9.77
C CYS A 149 -15.44 -6.76 -9.15
N PRO A 150 -14.28 -7.27 -9.58
CA PRO A 150 -13.73 -8.52 -9.04
C PRO A 150 -13.23 -8.34 -7.60
N ALA A 151 -13.25 -9.40 -6.79
CA ALA A 151 -12.56 -9.42 -5.51
C ALA A 151 -11.06 -9.12 -5.65
N ILE A 152 -10.49 -8.45 -4.66
CA ILE A 152 -9.04 -8.44 -4.43
C ILE A 152 -8.71 -9.73 -3.65
N PRO A 153 -8.02 -10.72 -4.25
CA PRO A 153 -7.97 -12.08 -3.70
C PRO A 153 -7.41 -12.18 -2.29
N ALA A 154 -6.32 -11.46 -1.99
CA ALA A 154 -5.72 -11.47 -0.67
C ALA A 154 -6.65 -10.89 0.42
N ILE A 155 -7.43 -9.87 0.07
CA ILE A 155 -8.39 -9.26 0.99
C ILE A 155 -9.58 -10.19 1.23
N LEU A 156 -10.01 -10.95 0.23
CA LEU A 156 -11.02 -12.00 0.43
C LEU A 156 -10.53 -13.09 1.40
N VAL A 157 -9.26 -13.49 1.32
CA VAL A 157 -8.65 -14.42 2.28
C VAL A 157 -8.66 -13.83 3.69
N LEU A 158 -8.24 -12.57 3.84
CA LEU A 158 -8.30 -11.86 5.12
C LEU A 158 -9.72 -11.79 5.68
N PHE A 159 -10.70 -11.42 4.84
CA PHE A 159 -12.10 -11.33 5.21
C PHE A 159 -12.63 -12.66 5.77
N ASN A 160 -12.37 -13.77 5.06
CA ASN A 160 -12.81 -15.10 5.51
C ASN A 160 -12.18 -15.46 6.86
N LYS A 161 -10.87 -15.20 7.03
CA LYS A 161 -10.19 -15.45 8.31
C LYS A 161 -10.82 -14.65 9.45
N LEU A 162 -11.11 -13.37 9.24
CA LEU A 162 -11.73 -12.50 10.24
C LEU A 162 -13.10 -13.04 10.66
N VAL A 163 -13.93 -13.44 9.70
CA VAL A 163 -15.26 -14.03 9.97
C VAL A 163 -15.14 -15.36 10.71
N GLU A 164 -14.24 -16.24 10.28
CA GLU A 164 -13.98 -17.55 10.90
C GLU A 164 -13.48 -17.42 12.35
N ASP A 165 -12.64 -16.43 12.63
CA ASP A 165 -12.12 -16.14 13.97
C ASP A 165 -13.15 -15.46 14.89
N GLY A 166 -14.31 -15.07 14.36
CA GLY A 166 -15.41 -14.49 15.15
C GLY A 166 -15.39 -12.96 15.25
N PHE A 167 -14.59 -12.26 14.44
CA PHE A 167 -14.66 -10.80 14.37
C PHE A 167 -16.00 -10.34 13.77
N LYS A 168 -16.48 -9.20 14.28
CA LYS A 168 -17.58 -8.45 13.66
C LYS A 168 -17.05 -7.59 12.52
N VAL A 169 -17.11 -8.12 11.31
CA VAL A 169 -16.62 -7.40 10.13
C VAL A 169 -17.68 -6.43 9.61
N PHE A 170 -17.33 -5.14 9.52
CA PHE A 170 -18.14 -4.09 8.95
C PHE A 170 -17.54 -3.66 7.61
N LEU A 171 -18.37 -3.58 6.58
CA LEU A 171 -17.98 -3.00 5.31
C LEU A 171 -18.47 -1.56 5.27
N LEU A 172 -17.57 -0.61 5.05
CA LEU A 172 -17.88 0.81 4.99
C LEU A 172 -17.53 1.34 3.59
N THR A 173 -18.43 2.05 2.93
CA THR A 173 -18.17 2.54 1.58
C THR A 173 -18.69 3.95 1.35
N GLY A 174 -18.00 4.68 0.47
CA GLY A 174 -18.44 5.97 -0.05
C GLY A 174 -19.50 5.88 -1.16
N ARG A 175 -19.86 4.67 -1.63
CA ARG A 175 -20.97 4.47 -2.56
C ARG A 175 -22.28 4.89 -1.91
N ASP A 176 -23.15 5.53 -2.69
CA ASP A 176 -24.44 5.99 -2.20
C ASP A 176 -25.44 4.83 -2.10
N GLU A 177 -26.14 4.76 -0.96
CA GLU A 177 -27.08 3.66 -0.70
C GLU A 177 -28.25 3.66 -1.69
N GLU A 178 -28.82 4.84 -1.96
CA GLU A 178 -30.03 5.00 -2.76
C GLU A 178 -29.89 4.43 -4.17
N THR A 179 -28.74 4.64 -4.83
CA THR A 179 -28.58 4.26 -6.23
C THR A 179 -27.60 3.11 -6.47
N LEU A 180 -26.68 2.83 -5.54
CA LEU A 180 -25.70 1.76 -5.68
C LEU A 180 -25.88 0.61 -4.68
N GLY A 181 -26.85 0.69 -3.76
CA GLY A 181 -27.04 -0.28 -2.69
C GLY A 181 -27.15 -1.72 -3.18
N GLN A 182 -28.15 -2.01 -4.02
CA GLN A 182 -28.41 -3.36 -4.51
C GLN A 182 -27.23 -3.90 -5.34
N ALA A 183 -26.72 -3.10 -6.29
CA ALA A 183 -25.60 -3.52 -7.13
C ALA A 183 -24.33 -3.81 -6.31
N THR A 184 -24.07 -3.01 -5.26
CA THR A 184 -22.91 -3.22 -4.38
C THR A 184 -23.08 -4.48 -3.53
N PHE A 185 -24.27 -4.70 -2.98
CA PHE A 185 -24.60 -5.93 -2.24
C PHE A 185 -24.42 -7.18 -3.12
N ASP A 186 -25.04 -7.20 -4.30
CA ASP A 186 -24.98 -8.35 -5.22
C ASP A 186 -23.56 -8.63 -5.69
N ASN A 187 -22.79 -7.57 -5.95
CA ASN A 187 -21.39 -7.69 -6.33
C ASN A 187 -20.56 -8.31 -5.19
N LEU A 188 -20.67 -7.80 -3.95
CA LEU A 188 -19.95 -8.33 -2.80
C LEU A 188 -20.29 -9.80 -2.55
N HIS A 189 -21.58 -10.14 -2.59
CA HIS A 189 -22.05 -11.51 -2.43
C HIS A 189 -21.49 -12.44 -3.50
N THR A 190 -21.56 -12.04 -4.77
CA THR A 190 -21.02 -12.81 -5.91
C THR A 190 -19.51 -13.01 -5.82
N GLN A 191 -18.79 -12.03 -5.27
CA GLN A 191 -17.34 -12.08 -5.08
C GLN A 191 -16.91 -12.81 -3.81
N GLY A 192 -17.85 -13.36 -3.02
CA GLY A 192 -17.57 -14.20 -1.86
C GLY A 192 -17.45 -13.47 -0.52
N PHE A 193 -17.73 -12.16 -0.46
CA PHE A 193 -17.77 -11.42 0.80
C PHE A 193 -19.08 -11.69 1.54
N ILE A 194 -19.18 -12.85 2.17
CA ILE A 194 -20.38 -13.35 2.85
C ILE A 194 -20.13 -13.47 4.36
N GLY A 195 -21.06 -12.99 5.18
CA GLY A 195 -20.98 -13.12 6.65
C GLY A 195 -20.48 -11.87 7.38
N TYR A 196 -20.36 -10.73 6.69
CA TYR A 196 -20.15 -9.44 7.36
C TYR A 196 -21.37 -9.04 8.21
N GLU A 197 -21.13 -8.29 9.29
CA GLU A 197 -22.15 -7.83 10.23
C GLU A 197 -23.05 -6.75 9.61
N ARG A 198 -22.46 -5.79 8.89
CA ARG A 198 -23.20 -4.74 8.18
C ARG A 198 -22.41 -4.14 7.02
N LEU A 199 -23.12 -3.81 5.95
CA LEU A 199 -22.67 -2.89 4.91
C LEU A 199 -23.20 -1.48 5.24
N ILE A 200 -22.31 -0.53 5.44
CA ILE A 200 -22.60 0.87 5.76
C ILE A 200 -22.24 1.70 4.54
N MET A 201 -23.23 2.41 3.99
CA MET A 201 -23.13 3.19 2.76
C MET A 201 -23.37 4.67 3.05
N ARG A 202 -23.04 5.52 2.08
CA ARG A 202 -23.26 6.97 2.16
C ARG A 202 -24.71 7.35 1.89
#